data_AF-A0A482VI76-F1
#
_entry.id   AF-A0A482VI76-F1
#
_cell.length_a   1.000
_cell.length_b   1.000
_cell.length_c   1.000
_cell.angle_alpha   90.00
_cell.angle_beta   90.00
_cell.angle_gamma   90.00
#
_symmetry.space_group_name_H-M   'P 1'
#
loop_
_entity.id
_entity.type
_entity.pdbx_description
1 polymer ?
#
loop_
_entity_poly.entity_id
_entity_poly.type
_entity_poly.pdbx_seq_one_letter_code
_entity_poly.pdbx_strand_id
1 'polypeptide(L)'
;MVEAYLRNGRKVEGVWEYSISACIEEFRTEFPEMLFEYEKFRQTLDLCVSNFHETGSVARKKGSGKPKKRTLKIMENVRQIME
;
A
#
# COMPACT_ATOMS: atom_id res chain seq x y z
N MET A 1 0.19 11.91 0.83
CA MET A 1 -0.04 10.49 1.17
C MET A 1 -0.14 9.73 -0.14
N VAL A 2 0.42 8.53 -0.30
CA VAL A 2 0.46 7.80 -1.60
C VAL A 2 -0.91 7.66 -2.27
N GLU A 3 -2.00 7.73 -1.50
CA GLU A 3 -3.38 7.86 -1.99
C GLU A 3 -3.61 9.03 -2.97
N ALA A 4 -2.83 10.11 -2.89
CA ALA A 4 -2.88 11.23 -3.83
C ALA A 4 -2.31 10.87 -5.22
N TYR A 5 -1.28 10.02 -5.29
CA TYR A 5 -0.67 9.56 -6.55
C TYR A 5 -1.57 8.58 -7.31
N LEU A 6 -2.49 7.92 -6.60
CA LEU A 6 -3.55 7.11 -7.22
C LEU A 6 -4.75 7.93 -7.70
N ARG A 7 -4.80 9.26 -7.46
CA ARG A 7 -5.88 10.12 -8.01
C ARG A 7 -5.87 10.20 -9.53
N ASN A 8 -4.73 9.94 -10.15
CA ASN A 8 -4.61 9.80 -11.60
C ASN A 8 -5.12 8.44 -12.11
N GLY A 9 -5.43 7.53 -11.18
CA GLY A 9 -6.07 6.27 -11.46
C GLY A 9 -7.41 6.53 -12.15
N ARG A 10 -7.57 6.01 -13.37
CA ARG A 10 -8.86 6.02 -14.06
C ARG A 10 -9.51 4.67 -13.83
N LYS A 11 -10.79 4.66 -13.47
CA LYS A 11 -11.54 3.41 -13.37
C LYS A 11 -12.17 3.13 -14.74
N VAL A 12 -11.61 2.19 -15.49
CA VAL A 12 -12.09 1.77 -16.81
C VAL A 12 -12.66 0.36 -16.67
N GLU A 13 -13.95 0.19 -16.98
CA GLU A 13 -14.67 -1.09 -16.88
C GLU A 13 -14.56 -1.80 -15.51
N GLY A 14 -14.41 -1.03 -14.43
CA GLY A 14 -14.27 -1.57 -13.08
C GLY A 14 -12.83 -1.82 -12.63
N VAL A 15 -11.86 -1.75 -13.55
CA VAL A 15 -10.43 -1.90 -13.30
C VAL A 15 -9.80 -0.52 -13.11
N TRP A 16 -8.93 -0.38 -12.11
CA TRP A 16 -8.14 0.84 -11.93
C TRP A 16 -6.91 0.80 -12.83
N GLU A 17 -6.85 1.71 -13.81
CA GLU A 17 -5.67 1.98 -14.62
C GLU A 17 -4.90 3.16 -14.05
N TYR A 18 -3.60 3.00 -13.82
CA TYR A 18 -2.70 4.07 -13.41
C TYR A 18 -1.46 4.10 -14.31
N SER A 19 -0.98 5.29 -14.62
CA SER A 19 0.27 5.46 -15.36
C SER A 19 1.43 5.60 -14.38
N ILE A 20 2.32 4.59 -14.37
CA ILE A 20 3.54 4.63 -13.56
C ILE A 20 4.38 5.87 -13.92
N SER A 21 4.49 6.19 -15.21
CA SER A 21 5.23 7.37 -15.67
C SER A 21 4.67 8.66 -15.09
N ALA A 22 3.34 8.82 -15.09
CA ALA A 22 2.69 10.00 -14.51
C ALA A 22 2.95 10.10 -13.00
N CYS A 23 2.88 8.97 -12.27
CA CYS A 23 3.19 8.95 -10.84
C CYS A 23 4.65 9.37 -10.55
N ILE A 24 5.59 9.03 -11.45
CA ILE A 24 7.00 9.40 -11.32
C ILE A 24 7.21 10.89 -11.58
N GLU A 25 6.58 11.44 -12.63
CA GLU A 25 6.67 12.86 -12.96
C GLU A 25 6.11 13.74 -11.84
N GLU A 26 4.98 13.36 -11.26
CA GLU A 26 4.42 14.04 -10.08
C GLU A 26 5.35 13.95 -8.88
N PHE A 27 5.91 12.77 -8.62
CA PHE A 27 6.79 12.58 -7.48
C PHE A 27 8.05 13.43 -7.58
N ARG A 28 8.63 13.52 -8.78
CA ARG A 28 9.79 14.39 -9.06
C ARG A 28 9.45 15.87 -8.96
N THR A 29 8.22 16.24 -9.32
CA THR A 29 7.75 17.63 -9.22
C THR A 29 7.53 18.04 -7.77
N GLU A 30 6.93 17.17 -6.94
CA GLU A 30 6.69 17.45 -5.52
C GLU A 30 7.93 17.30 -4.65
N PHE A 31 8.83 16.37 -4.99
CA PHE A 31 10.03 16.05 -4.22
C PHE A 31 11.30 16.14 -5.09
N PRO A 32 11.64 17.32 -5.63
CA PRO A 32 12.76 17.48 -6.56
C PRO A 32 14.13 17.17 -5.95
N GLU A 33 14.25 17.29 -4.62
CA GLU A 33 15.50 17.02 -3.88
C GLU A 33 15.62 15.57 -3.38
N MET A 34 14.58 14.76 -3.52
CA MET A 34 14.59 13.39 -3.01
C MET A 34 15.29 12.45 -4.00
N LEU A 35 16.23 11.64 -3.51
CA LEU A 35 16.89 10.62 -4.31
C LEU A 35 15.86 9.61 -4.83
N PHE A 36 15.62 9.65 -6.14
CA PHE A 36 14.64 8.81 -6.80
C PHE A 36 15.26 7.48 -7.24
N GLU A 37 14.93 6.40 -6.54
CA GLU A 37 15.28 5.03 -6.93
C GLU A 37 14.08 4.36 -7.58
N TYR A 38 14.16 4.13 -8.91
CA TYR A 38 13.04 3.61 -9.69
C TYR A 38 12.50 2.27 -9.19
N GLU A 39 13.37 1.31 -8.86
CA GLU A 39 12.95 -0.02 -8.41
C GLU A 39 12.21 0.05 -7.06
N LYS A 40 12.73 0.82 -6.10
CA LYS A 40 12.08 1.02 -4.80
C LYS A 40 10.75 1.75 -4.95
N PHE A 41 10.70 2.75 -5.83
CA PHE A 41 9.47 3.47 -6.12
C PHE A 41 8.40 2.53 -6.70
N ARG A 42 8.77 1.73 -7.72
CA ARG A 42 7.88 0.77 -8.36
C ARG A 42 7.36 -0.28 -7.36
N GLN A 43 8.24 -0.88 -6.55
CA GLN A 43 7.84 -1.85 -5.53
C GLN A 43 6.86 -1.26 -4.51
N THR A 44 7.12 -0.02 -4.09
CA THR A 44 6.23 0.70 -3.16
C THR A 44 4.86 0.96 -3.79
N LEU A 45 4.86 1.35 -5.07
CA LEU A 45 3.64 1.63 -5.83
C LEU A 45 2.80 0.36 -6.03
N ASP A 46 3.43 -0.76 -6.43
CA ASP A 46 2.77 -2.06 -6.59
C ASP A 46 2.14 -2.54 -5.26
N LEU A 47 2.85 -2.37 -4.14
CA LEU A 47 2.32 -2.69 -2.81
C LEU A 47 1.11 -1.80 -2.46
N CYS A 48 1.18 -0.50 -2.74
CA CYS A 48 0.09 0.43 -2.47
C CYS A 48 -1.17 0.10 -3.29
N VAL A 49 -1.01 -0.25 -4.57
CA VAL A 49 -2.10 -0.67 -5.45
C VAL A 49 -2.73 -1.97 -4.95
N SER A 50 -1.89 -2.97 -4.62
CA SER A 50 -2.36 -4.26 -4.10
C SER A 50 -3.19 -4.08 -2.81
N ASN A 51 -2.67 -3.29 -1.86
CA ASN A 51 -3.38 -2.98 -0.61
C ASN A 51 -4.71 -2.24 -0.87
N PHE A 52 -4.73 -1.33 -1.84
CA PHE A 52 -5.95 -0.60 -2.21
C PHE A 52 -6.99 -1.52 -2.84
N HIS A 53 -6.60 -2.47 -3.69
CA HIS A 53 -7.51 -3.48 -4.24
C HIS A 53 -8.10 -4.38 -3.15
N GLU A 54 -7.29 -4.79 -2.17
CA GLU A 54 -7.75 -5.69 -1.11
C GLU A 54 -8.62 -4.98 -0.07
N THR A 55 -8.27 -3.73 0.29
CA THR A 55 -8.85 -3.06 1.47
C THR A 55 -9.60 -1.77 1.16
N GLY A 56 -9.52 -1.25 -0.07
CA GLY A 56 -10.07 0.05 -0.45
C GLY A 56 -9.32 1.24 0.15
N SER A 57 -8.16 1.03 0.79
CA SER A 57 -7.31 2.08 1.35
C SER A 57 -5.83 1.74 1.14
N VAL A 58 -5.01 2.75 0.94
CA VAL A 58 -3.54 2.58 0.88
C VAL A 58 -2.94 2.70 2.28
N ALA A 59 -3.63 3.40 3.18
CA ALA A 59 -3.25 3.46 4.58
C ALA A 59 -3.68 2.20 5.32
N ARG A 60 -2.86 1.75 6.29
CA ARG A 60 -3.31 0.74 7.23
C ARG A 60 -4.54 1.28 7.96
N LYS A 61 -5.67 0.56 7.88
CA LYS A 61 -6.85 0.83 8.71
C LYS A 61 -6.41 0.99 10.17
N LYS A 62 -6.83 2.07 10.82
CA LYS A 62 -6.50 2.32 12.23
C LYS A 62 -6.92 1.09 13.05
N GLY A 63 -5.94 0.39 13.63
CA GLY A 63 -6.16 -0.87 14.37
C GLY A 63 -5.90 -2.18 13.60
N SER A 64 -5.48 -2.16 12.33
CA SER A 64 -5.13 -3.37 11.56
C SER A 64 -3.75 -3.97 11.89
N GLY A 65 -3.04 -3.39 12.86
CA GLY A 65 -1.80 -3.98 13.37
C GLY A 65 -2.07 -5.28 14.13
N LYS A 66 -1.22 -6.30 13.92
CA LYS A 66 -1.19 -7.45 14.83
C LYS A 66 -1.11 -6.93 16.27
N PRO A 67 -1.94 -7.45 17.21
CA PRO A 67 -1.89 -7.01 18.58
C PRO A 67 -0.47 -7.18 19.12
N LYS A 68 0.15 -6.08 19.54
CA LYS A 68 1.53 -6.10 20.09
C LYS A 68 1.59 -6.82 21.44
N LYS A 69 0.45 -6.98 22.12
CA LYS A 69 0.31 -7.72 23.38
C LYS A 69 -0.15 -9.14 23.09
N ARG A 70 0.51 -10.13 23.71
CA ARG A 70 0.05 -11.52 23.73
C ARG A 70 -1.28 -11.59 24.48
N THR A 71 -2.37 -11.66 23.74
CA THR A 71 -3.70 -11.99 24.28
C THR A 71 -3.90 -13.51 24.29
N LEU A 72 -4.75 -14.03 25.17
CA LEU A 72 -5.09 -15.47 25.23
C LEU A 72 -5.49 -16.04 23.87
N LYS A 73 -6.25 -15.27 23.07
CA LYS A 73 -6.63 -15.63 21.69
C LYS A 73 -5.44 -15.86 20.75
N ILE A 74 -4.33 -15.16 20.93
CA ILE A 74 -3.12 -15.34 20.11
C ILE A 74 -2.37 -16.60 20.55
N MET A 75 -2.30 -16.84 21.86
CA MET A 75 -1.67 -18.06 22.40
C MET A 75 -2.41 -19.31 21.96
N GLU A 76 -3.75 -19.26 21.95
CA GLU A 76 -4.61 -20.33 21.47
C GLU A 76 -4.42 -20.59 19.96
N ASN A 77 -4.41 -19.54 19.14
CA ASN A 77 -4.13 -19.70 17.71
C ASN A 77 -2.73 -20.28 17.43
N VAL A 78 -1.71 -19.90 18.20
CA VAL A 78 -0.37 -20.49 18.06
C VAL A 78 -0.37 -21.96 18.45
N ARG A 79 -1.09 -22.34 19.52
CA ARG A 79 -1.26 -23.74 19.92
C ARG A 79 -1.87 -24.58 18.80
N GLN A 80 -2.95 -24.11 18.18
CA GLN A 80 -3.62 -24.80 17.07
C GLN A 80 -2.78 -24.94 15.80
N ILE A 81 -1.78 -24.06 15.58
CA ILE A 81 -0.86 -24.15 14.43
C ILE A 81 0.28 -25.14 14.72
N MET A 82 0.62 -25.36 15.99
CA MET A 82 1.72 -26.24 16.41
C MET A 82 1.28 -27.70 16.62
N GLU A 83 -0.03 -27.96 16.63
CA GLU A 83 -0.65 -29.30 16.65
C GLU A 83 -0.89 -29.79 15.22
#